data_AF-A0A1X0WZ52-F1
#
_entry.id   AF-A0A1X0WZ52-F1
#
_cell.length_a   1.000
_cell.length_b   1.000
_cell.length_c   1.000
_cell.angle_alpha   90.00
_cell.angle_beta   90.00
_cell.angle_gamma   90.00
#
_symmetry.space_group_name_H-M   'P 1'
#
loop_
_entity.id
_entity.type
_entity.pdbx_description
1 polymer ?
#
loop_
_entity_poly.entity_id
_entity_poly.type
_entity_poly.pdbx_seq_one_letter_code
_entity_poly.pdbx_strand_id
1 'polypeptide(L)'
;MKPEKNDNINKPSHYQGSKGLESIEVIDNFIGNLPGKAAWCWGNAIKYLLRFQKKNGLEDLKKARKNLDWLIEEMEHGQEQSRVRSV
;
A
#
# COMPACT_ATOMS: atom_id res chain seq x y z
N MET A 1 23.27 -5.40 28.05
CA MET A 1 22.72 -4.58 26.96
C MET A 1 21.24 -4.36 27.27
N LYS A 2 20.78 -3.12 27.46
CA LYS A 2 19.35 -2.86 27.71
C LYS A 2 18.59 -3.23 26.42
N PRO A 3 17.46 -3.96 26.47
CA PRO A 3 16.71 -4.24 25.26
C PRO A 3 16.32 -2.92 24.61
N GLU A 4 16.66 -2.73 23.34
CA GLU A 4 16.14 -1.60 22.57
C GLU A 4 14.61 -1.66 22.65
N LYS A 5 14.04 -0.58 23.16
CA LYS A 5 12.60 -0.45 23.31
C LYS A 5 12.04 -0.36 21.89
N ASN A 6 11.28 -1.35 21.45
CA ASN A 6 10.66 -1.36 20.12
C ASN A 6 9.92 -0.03 19.88
N ASP A 7 10.43 0.78 18.96
CA ASP A 7 9.78 2.02 18.54
C ASP A 7 8.66 1.69 17.56
N ASN A 8 7.53 1.27 18.12
CA ASN A 8 6.35 0.89 17.35
C ASN A 8 5.66 2.06 16.63
N ILE A 9 6.09 3.31 16.89
CA ILE A 9 5.53 4.49 16.25
C ILE A 9 6.36 4.80 15.00
N ASN A 10 7.68 4.96 15.15
CA ASN A 10 8.52 5.42 14.06
C ASN A 10 9.12 4.28 13.24
N LYS A 11 9.32 3.09 13.82
CA LYS A 11 9.97 1.95 13.15
C LYS A 11 9.28 0.62 13.48
N PRO A 12 8.02 0.42 13.03
CA PRO A 12 7.30 -0.79 13.37
C PRO A 12 7.91 -1.98 12.63
N SER A 13 8.33 -3.01 13.37
CA SER A 13 9.05 -4.18 12.83
C SER A 13 8.32 -4.92 11.70
N HIS A 14 6.99 -4.80 11.64
CA HIS A 14 6.15 -5.40 10.62
C HIS A 14 6.09 -4.60 9.30
N TYR A 15 6.69 -3.41 9.23
CA TYR A 15 6.86 -2.64 8.00
C TYR A 15 8.28 -2.65 7.45
N GLN A 16 9.25 -3.13 8.22
CA GLN A 16 10.65 -3.16 7.83
C GLN A 16 11.01 -4.50 7.17
N GLY A 17 11.64 -4.48 6.00
CA GLY A 17 12.18 -5.66 5.32
C GLY A 17 13.47 -6.19 5.96
N SER A 18 13.90 -7.40 5.61
CA SER A 18 15.14 -8.00 6.13
C SER A 18 16.41 -7.23 5.77
N LYS A 19 16.35 -6.41 4.71
CA LYS A 19 17.45 -5.55 4.25
C LYS A 19 17.32 -4.10 4.74
N GLY A 20 16.41 -3.81 5.67
CA GLY A 20 16.23 -2.49 6.25
C GLY A 20 15.23 -1.56 5.55
N LEU A 21 14.79 -1.88 4.33
CA LEU A 21 13.81 -1.09 3.57
C LEU A 21 12.44 -1.08 4.25
N GLU A 22 11.85 0.09 4.46
CA GLU A 22 10.52 0.25 5.04
C GLU A 22 9.42 0.27 3.99
N SER A 23 8.23 -0.19 4.38
CA SER A 23 7.07 -0.25 3.48
C SER A 23 6.67 1.12 2.93
N ILE A 24 6.88 2.18 3.71
CA ILE A 24 6.58 3.55 3.29
C ILE A 24 7.51 4.02 2.17
N GLU A 25 8.79 3.65 2.21
CA GLU A 25 9.77 3.99 1.17
C GLU A 25 9.39 3.35 -0.17
N VAL A 26 8.90 2.10 -0.14
CA VAL A 26 8.38 1.43 -1.35
C VAL A 26 7.13 2.13 -1.87
N ILE A 27 6.20 2.49 -0.99
CA ILE A 27 4.96 3.16 -1.41
C ILE A 27 5.28 4.50 -2.07
N ASP A 28 6.09 5.33 -1.41
CA ASP A 28 6.44 6.67 -1.88
C ASP A 28 7.23 6.63 -3.20
N ASN A 29 8.20 5.72 -3.33
CA ASN A 29 9.02 5.61 -4.54
C ASN A 29 8.23 5.16 -5.79
N PHE A 30 7.11 4.45 -5.61
CA PHE A 30 6.35 3.86 -6.72
C PHE A 30 4.91 4.39 -6.88
N ILE A 31 4.46 5.35 -6.06
CA ILE A 31 3.09 5.90 -6.15
C ILE A 31 2.83 6.70 -7.44
N GLY A 32 3.88 7.32 -8.00
CA GLY A 32 3.77 8.16 -9.19
C GLY A 32 2.78 9.32 -8.98
N ASN A 33 1.89 9.54 -9.96
CA ASN A 33 0.93 10.64 -9.97
C ASN A 33 -0.52 10.21 -9.65
N LEU A 34 -0.72 9.08 -8.96
CA LEU A 34 -2.06 8.61 -8.62
C LEU A 34 -2.78 9.64 -7.72
N PRO A 35 -3.97 10.14 -8.08
CA PRO A 35 -4.69 11.10 -7.25
C PRO A 35 -5.61 10.40 -6.25
N GLY A 36 -5.90 11.07 -5.14
CA GLY A 36 -7.01 10.77 -4.24
C GLY A 36 -7.15 9.29 -3.84
N LYS A 37 -8.32 8.72 -4.10
CA LYS A 37 -8.65 7.33 -3.73
C LYS A 37 -7.73 6.31 -4.39
N ALA A 38 -7.28 6.55 -5.63
CA ALA A 38 -6.35 5.66 -6.31
C ALA A 38 -5.00 5.56 -5.57
N ALA A 39 -4.41 6.69 -5.17
CA ALA A 39 -3.19 6.71 -4.37
C ALA A 39 -3.35 5.99 -3.02
N TRP A 40 -4.49 6.20 -2.36
CA TRP A 40 -4.80 5.54 -1.09
C TRP A 40 -4.93 4.01 -1.23
N CYS A 41 -5.66 3.55 -2.25
CA CYS A 41 -5.81 2.12 -2.56
C CYS A 41 -4.47 1.48 -2.91
N TRP A 42 -3.66 2.14 -3.75
CA TRP A 42 -2.30 1.71 -4.09
C TRP A 42 -1.43 1.51 -2.84
N GLY A 43 -1.32 2.55 -2.01
CA GLY A 43 -0.49 2.51 -0.80
C GLY A 43 -0.93 1.40 0.16
N ASN A 44 -2.24 1.20 0.33
CA ASN A 44 -2.75 0.11 1.15
C ASN A 44 -2.47 -1.28 0.57
N ALA A 45 -2.64 -1.47 -0.73
CA ALA A 45 -2.37 -2.75 -1.39
C ALA A 45 -0.91 -3.17 -1.15
N ILE A 46 0.04 -2.28 -1.44
CA ILE A 46 1.48 -2.52 -1.22
C ILE A 46 1.79 -2.72 0.26
N LYS A 47 1.28 -1.85 1.15
CA LYS A 47 1.46 -1.96 2.60
C LYS A 47 1.08 -3.35 3.12
N TYR A 48 -0.07 -3.88 2.71
CA TYR A 48 -0.53 -5.18 3.17
C TYR A 48 0.30 -6.34 2.57
N LEU A 49 0.74 -6.22 1.31
CA LEU A 49 1.66 -7.19 0.69
C LEU A 49 3.04 -7.23 1.34
N LEU A 50 3.55 -6.12 1.85
CA LEU A 50 4.84 -6.10 2.55
C LEU A 50 4.71 -6.57 4.01
N ARG A 51 3.53 -6.38 4.62
CA ARG A 51 3.29 -6.64 6.03
C ARG A 51 2.84 -8.07 6.35
N PHE A 52 2.18 -8.79 5.42
CA PHE A 52 1.41 -9.99 5.77
C PHE A 52 2.21 -11.06 6.54
N GLN A 53 3.48 -11.27 6.19
CA GLN A 53 4.33 -12.28 6.85
C GLN A 53 4.65 -11.96 8.31
N LYS A 54 4.48 -10.69 8.73
CA LYS A 54 4.91 -10.19 10.05
C LYS A 54 3.76 -9.71 10.93
N LYS A 55 2.51 -9.75 10.46
CA LYS A 55 1.35 -9.27 11.24
C LYS A 55 0.12 -10.18 11.15
N ASN A 56 -0.64 -10.13 10.06
CA ASN A 56 -1.97 -10.76 9.99
C ASN A 56 -2.10 -11.89 8.95
N GLY A 57 -1.01 -12.29 8.28
CA GLY A 57 -1.01 -13.39 7.31
C GLY A 57 -2.08 -13.23 6.22
N LEU A 58 -2.91 -14.26 6.05
CA LEU A 58 -3.95 -14.31 5.01
C LEU A 58 -4.93 -13.13 5.06
N GLU A 59 -5.21 -12.57 6.23
CA GLU A 59 -6.10 -11.41 6.35
C GLU A 59 -5.53 -10.18 5.63
N ASP A 60 -4.22 -9.92 5.76
CA ASP A 60 -3.58 -8.82 5.04
C ASP A 60 -3.58 -9.08 3.53
N LEU A 61 -3.39 -10.33 3.09
CA LEU A 61 -3.52 -10.66 1.66
C LEU A 61 -4.94 -10.40 1.11
N LYS A 62 -5.98 -10.67 1.90
CA LYS A 62 -7.38 -10.33 1.54
C LYS A 62 -7.59 -8.81 1.50
N LYS A 63 -7.03 -8.07 2.44
CA LYS A 63 -7.07 -6.59 2.44
C LYS A 63 -6.32 -5.98 1.26
N ALA A 64 -5.17 -6.56 0.90
CA ALA A 64 -4.40 -6.16 -0.27
C ALA A 64 -5.24 -6.30 -1.54
N ARG A 65 -5.85 -7.48 -1.74
CA ARG A 65 -6.75 -7.75 -2.86
C ARG A 65 -7.90 -6.75 -2.92
N LYS A 66 -8.59 -6.50 -1.81
CA LYS A 66 -9.72 -5.56 -1.79
C LYS A 66 -9.32 -4.14 -2.19
N ASN A 67 -8.13 -3.68 -1.77
CA ASN A 67 -7.60 -2.38 -2.19
C ASN A 67 -7.18 -2.37 -3.65
N LEU A 68 -6.66 -3.49 -4.16
CA LEU A 68 -6.36 -3.63 -5.59
C LEU A 68 -7.63 -3.59 -6.43
N ASP A 69 -8.70 -4.28 -6.02
CA ASP A 69 -10.00 -4.24 -6.70
C ASP A 69 -10.52 -2.79 -6.78
N TRP A 70 -10.49 -2.05 -5.67
CA TRP A 70 -10.88 -0.63 -5.66
C TRP A 70 -9.99 0.25 -6.53
N LEU A 71 -8.68 -0.01 -6.56
CA LEU A 71 -7.77 0.74 -7.44
C LEU A 71 -8.14 0.51 -8.91
N ILE A 72 -8.39 -0.75 -9.29
CA ILE A 72 -8.80 -1.10 -10.66
C ILE A 72 -10.10 -0.38 -11.02
N GLU A 73 -11.12 -0.43 -10.15
CA GLU A 73 -12.39 0.29 -10.34
C GLU A 73 -12.17 1.79 -10.57
N GLU A 74 -11.36 2.47 -9.75
CA GLU A 74 -11.08 3.90 -9.92
C GLU A 74 -10.38 4.22 -11.25
N MET A 75 -9.45 3.37 -11.68
CA MET A 75 -8.73 3.55 -12.95
C MET A 75 -9.65 3.35 -14.16
N GLU A 76 -10.53 2.34 -14.12
CA GLU A 76 -11.52 2.09 -15.18
C GLU A 76 -12.55 3.22 -15.28
N HIS A 77 -13.06 3.71 -14.14
CA HIS A 77 -13.97 4.85 -14.12
C HIS A 77 -13.34 6.14 -14.66
N GLY A 78 -12.07 6.41 -14.34
CA GLY A 78 -11.35 7.58 -14.87
C GLY A 78 -11.14 7.52 -16.39
N GLN A 79 -10.88 6.32 -16.93
CA GLN A 79 -10.75 6.11 -18.37
C GLN A 79 -12.08 6.34 -19.11
N GLU A 80 -13.18 5.85 -18.57
CA GLU A 80 -14.52 6.03 -19.18
C GLU A 80 -14.90 7.52 -19.23
N GLN A 81 -14.71 8.26 -18.14
CA GLN A 81 -14.98 9.71 -18.13
C GLN A 81 -14.13 10.48 -19.14
N SER A 82 -12.86 10.07 -19.32
CA SER A 82 -11.96 10.70 -20.28
C SER A 82 -12.41 10.45 -21.73
N ARG A 83 -12.93 9.25 -22.04
CA ARG A 83 -13.50 8.93 -23.35
C ARG A 83 -14.76 9.74 -23.63
N VAL A 84 -15.69 9.84 -22.68
CA VAL A 84 -16.93 10.61 -22.83
C VAL A 84 -16.66 12.10 -23.07
N ARG A 85 -15.66 12.68 -22.40
CA ARG A 85 -15.29 14.10 -22.56
C ARG A 85 -14.56 14.42 -23.88
N SER A 86 -14.08 13.40 -24.58
CA SER A 86 -13.34 13.54 -25.83
C SER A 86 -14.23 13.44 -27.09
N VAL A 87 -15.54 13.23 -26.89
CA VAL A 87 -16.58 13.20 -27.94
C VAL A 87 -17.38 14.50 -27.87
#